data_AF-A0A965XVU1-F1
#
_entry.id   AF-A0A965XVU1-F1
#
_cell.length_a   1.000
_cell.length_b   1.000
_cell.length_c   1.000
_cell.angle_alpha   90.00
_cell.angle_beta   90.00
_cell.angle_gamma   90.00
#
_symmetry.space_group_name_H-M   'P 1'
#
loop_
_entity.id
_entity.type
_entity.pdbx_description
1 polymer ?
#
loop_
_entity_poly.entity_id
_entity_poly.type
_entity_poly.pdbx_seq_one_letter_code
_entity_poly.pdbx_strand_id
1 'polypeptide(L)'
;MNRILITLAVLSILSFTNKPLLAERLDTIKDTLKKRDLNTLVVTSSKTAVKRNNVPVSISVVESEDIEASGYPSVLPALSRLVPGLFVTQKGIVGFGVAEGAAGNINIRGVGQGNKVLMLLDGQPQWAGVFGHSIPDLYPSADVERVEVLRGPASLIYGSNAMGGAINV
;
A
#
# COMPACT_ATOMS: atom_id res chain seq x y z
N MET A 1 66.55 16.88 28.45
CA MET A 1 65.61 16.29 27.46
C MET A 1 64.20 16.02 28.01
N ASN A 2 64.00 15.93 29.34
CA ASN A 2 62.73 15.45 29.91
C ASN A 2 61.61 16.51 30.09
N ARG A 3 61.92 17.81 30.02
CA ARG A 3 60.90 18.87 30.22
C ARG A 3 59.99 19.07 28.99
N ILE A 4 60.51 18.86 27.78
CA ILE A 4 59.78 19.00 26.51
C ILE A 4 58.78 17.85 26.32
N LEU A 5 59.12 16.65 26.79
CA LEU A 5 58.22 15.49 26.72
C LEU A 5 56.98 15.68 27.61
N ILE A 6 57.15 16.27 28.79
CA ILE A 6 56.06 16.50 29.75
C ILE A 6 55.08 17.56 29.22
N THR A 7 55.57 18.62 28.59
CA THR A 7 54.71 19.67 28.01
C THR A 7 53.88 19.16 26.82
N LEU A 8 54.43 18.25 26.01
CA LEU A 8 53.71 17.62 24.89
C LEU A 8 52.61 16.67 25.37
N ALA A 9 52.83 15.94 26.47
CA ALA A 9 51.84 15.06 27.06
C ALA A 9 50.65 15.82 27.68
N VAL A 10 50.90 16.97 28.30
CA VAL A 10 49.82 17.80 28.87
C VAL A 10 48.96 18.46 27.78
N LEU A 11 49.56 18.82 26.64
CA LEU A 11 48.85 19.43 25.51
C LEU A 11 47.93 18.43 24.76
N SER A 12 48.29 17.13 24.74
CA SER A 12 47.45 16.10 24.11
C SER A 12 46.23 15.74 24.97
N ILE A 13 46.37 15.79 26.31
CA ILE A 13 45.27 15.54 27.26
C ILE A 13 44.21 16.66 27.16
N LEU A 14 44.63 17.91 26.97
CA LEU A 14 43.72 19.05 26.83
C LEU A 14 42.92 19.04 25.51
N SER A 15 43.42 18.34 24.49
CA SER A 15 42.74 18.22 23.19
C SER A 15 41.65 17.14 23.18
N PHE A 16 41.64 16.23 24.16
CA PHE A 16 40.66 15.14 24.26
C PHE A 16 39.37 15.54 24.99
N THR A 17 39.36 16.62 25.76
CA THR A 17 38.19 17.05 26.56
C THR A 17 37.20 17.93 25.80
N ASN A 18 37.56 18.45 24.63
CA ASN A 18 36.70 19.32 23.82
C ASN A 18 35.87 18.54 22.78
N LYS A 19 35.14 17.50 23.22
CA LYS A 19 34.03 16.99 22.42
C LYS A 19 32.86 17.97 22.58
N PRO A 20 32.26 18.49 21.49
CA PRO A 20 31.16 19.43 21.61
C PRO A 20 29.95 18.72 22.21
N LEU A 21 29.68 18.99 23.49
CA LEU A 21 28.53 18.55 24.28
C LEU A 21 27.17 19.01 23.71
N LEU A 22 27.17 19.77 22.61
CA LEU A 22 25.98 20.32 21.96
C LEU A 22 25.43 19.43 20.82
N ALA A 23 26.13 18.36 20.42
CA ALA A 23 25.68 17.50 19.32
C ALA A 23 24.68 16.40 19.73
N GLU A 24 24.54 16.09 21.02
CA GLU A 24 23.70 14.97 21.51
C GLU A 24 22.25 15.38 21.84
N ARG A 25 21.89 16.67 21.69
CA ARG A 25 20.58 17.18 22.15
C ARG A 25 19.47 17.22 21.10
N LEU A 26 19.72 16.80 19.85
CA LEU A 26 18.71 16.81 18.79
C LEU A 26 17.98 15.47 18.59
N ASP A 27 18.47 14.38 19.18
CA ASP A 27 17.88 13.04 18.97
C ASP A 27 16.78 12.66 19.98
N THR A 28 16.49 13.54 20.96
CA THR A 28 15.54 13.23 22.06
C THR A 28 14.14 13.81 21.87
N ILE A 29 13.84 14.46 20.74
CA ILE A 29 12.44 14.70 20.37
C ILE A 29 11.92 13.39 19.78
N LYS A 30 11.45 12.53 20.67
CA LYS A 30 10.74 11.30 20.32
C LYS A 30 9.43 11.71 19.67
N ASP A 31 9.49 11.94 18.36
CA ASP A 31 8.37 12.32 17.53
C ASP A 31 7.26 11.26 17.70
N THR A 32 6.11 11.66 18.24
CA THR A 32 4.94 10.80 18.46
C THR A 32 4.33 10.33 17.13
N LEU A 33 4.79 10.89 16.01
CA LEU A 33 4.43 10.41 14.68
C LEU A 33 5.11 9.05 14.43
N LYS A 34 4.30 7.99 14.44
CA LYS A 34 4.67 6.65 13.96
C LYS A 34 5.30 6.83 12.57
N LYS A 35 6.63 6.75 12.47
CA LYS A 35 7.38 6.86 11.22
C LYS A 35 7.00 5.65 10.36
N ARG A 36 5.92 5.77 9.59
CA ARG A 36 5.53 4.77 8.60
C ARG A 36 6.59 4.83 7.50
N ASP A 37 7.42 3.81 7.42
CA ASP A 37 8.44 3.71 6.39
C ASP A 37 7.74 3.37 5.06
N LEU A 38 7.34 4.41 4.32
CA LEU A 38 6.64 4.28 3.04
C LEU A 38 7.56 3.72 1.93
N ASN A 39 8.85 3.55 2.20
CA ASN A 39 9.88 3.22 1.21
C ASN A 39 10.07 1.73 0.94
N THR A 40 9.55 0.84 1.79
CA THR A 40 9.77 -0.61 1.67
C THR A 40 8.51 -1.40 1.33
N LEU A 41 7.45 -0.73 0.88
CA LEU A 41 6.28 -1.47 0.47
C LEU A 41 6.54 -2.18 -0.87
N VAL A 42 6.72 -3.48 -0.77
CA VAL A 42 6.86 -4.42 -1.88
C VAL A 42 5.47 -4.68 -2.43
N VAL A 43 5.25 -4.32 -3.70
CA VAL A 43 3.97 -4.53 -4.37
C VAL A 43 4.05 -5.80 -5.20
N THR A 44 3.22 -6.79 -4.89
CA THR A 44 3.23 -8.10 -5.55
C THR A 44 2.61 -8.06 -6.95
N SER A 45 1.79 -7.05 -7.23
CA SER A 45 1.07 -6.91 -8.49
C SER A 45 1.95 -6.76 -9.76
N SER A 46 3.28 -6.64 -9.64
CA SER A 46 4.22 -6.60 -10.77
C SER A 46 4.81 -7.98 -11.15
N LYS A 47 4.35 -9.10 -10.58
CA LYS A 47 5.00 -10.44 -10.61
C LYS A 47 6.40 -10.49 -9.99
N THR A 48 6.94 -9.35 -9.57
CA THR A 48 8.23 -9.21 -8.90
C THR A 48 8.06 -8.14 -7.84
N ALA A 49 8.66 -8.37 -6.69
CA ALA A 49 8.66 -7.43 -5.58
C ALA A 49 9.38 -6.12 -5.97
N VAL A 50 8.64 -5.04 -6.22
CA VAL A 50 9.22 -3.73 -6.54
C VAL A 50 8.81 -2.70 -5.50
N LYS A 51 9.74 -1.81 -5.13
CA LYS A 51 9.44 -0.66 -4.28
C LYS A 51 8.45 0.25 -4.98
N ARG A 52 7.45 0.75 -4.24
CA ARG A 52 6.43 1.68 -4.74
C ARG A 52 6.97 2.85 -5.58
N ASN A 53 8.10 3.45 -5.18
CA ASN A 53 8.70 4.60 -5.88
C ASN A 53 9.28 4.26 -7.27
N ASN A 54 9.53 2.99 -7.54
CA ASN A 54 10.10 2.53 -8.82
C ASN A 54 9.03 2.02 -9.79
N VAL A 55 7.76 2.02 -9.38
CA VAL A 55 6.67 1.53 -10.22
C VAL A 55 6.05 2.71 -10.99
N PRO A 56 6.00 2.67 -12.33
CA PRO A 56 5.47 3.78 -13.15
C PRO A 56 3.93 3.87 -13.14
N VAL A 57 3.24 3.15 -12.26
CA VAL A 57 1.78 3.14 -12.14
C VAL A 57 1.31 3.58 -10.75
N SER A 58 0.13 4.18 -10.70
CA SER A 58 -0.46 4.69 -9.46
C SER A 58 -0.99 3.54 -8.60
N ILE A 59 -0.22 3.12 -7.59
CA ILE A 59 -0.64 2.10 -6.62
C ILE A 59 -1.15 2.76 -5.33
N SER A 60 -2.28 2.28 -4.83
CA SER A 60 -2.71 2.48 -3.45
C SER A 60 -2.63 1.17 -2.71
N VAL A 61 -2.14 1.23 -1.48
CA VAL A 61 -2.14 0.08 -0.58
C VAL A 61 -2.96 0.44 0.63
N VAL A 62 -3.82 -0.49 1.02
CA VAL A 62 -4.69 -0.41 2.18
C VAL A 62 -4.32 -1.59 3.06
N GLU A 63 -3.83 -1.30 4.27
CA GLU A 63 -3.46 -2.31 5.25
C GLU A 63 -4.69 -2.81 6.01
N SER A 64 -4.59 -3.97 6.65
CA SER A 64 -5.66 -4.56 7.45
C SER A 64 -6.23 -3.60 8.49
N GLU A 65 -5.39 -2.78 9.15
CA GLU A 65 -5.87 -1.88 10.19
C GLU A 65 -6.78 -0.78 9.63
N ASP A 66 -6.52 -0.31 8.40
CA ASP A 66 -7.36 0.69 7.73
C ASP A 66 -8.68 0.05 7.26
N ILE A 67 -8.66 -1.23 6.87
CA ILE A 67 -9.85 -2.00 6.49
C ILE A 67 -10.72 -2.28 7.72
N GLU A 68 -10.13 -2.74 8.83
CA GLU A 68 -10.84 -2.97 10.09
C GLU A 68 -11.44 -1.67 10.64
N ALA A 69 -10.69 -0.56 10.61
CA ALA A 69 -11.17 0.75 11.05
C ALA A 69 -12.36 1.27 10.22
N SER A 70 -12.55 0.76 9.00
CA SER A 70 -13.67 1.15 8.13
C SER A 70 -15.02 0.58 8.60
N GLY A 71 -15.02 -0.49 9.39
CA GLY A 71 -16.23 -1.14 9.91
C GLY A 71 -17.09 -1.87 8.87
N TYR A 72 -16.60 -2.04 7.64
CA TYR A 72 -17.31 -2.80 6.61
C TYR A 72 -17.08 -4.31 6.75
N PRO A 73 -18.11 -5.14 6.51
CA PRO A 73 -17.97 -6.60 6.57
C PRO A 73 -17.20 -7.19 5.38
N SER A 74 -17.17 -6.48 4.25
CA SER A 74 -16.42 -6.85 3.05
C SER A 74 -15.42 -5.77 2.66
N VAL A 75 -14.44 -6.17 1.85
CA VAL A 75 -13.30 -5.32 1.49
C VAL A 75 -13.68 -4.23 0.48
N LEU A 76 -14.47 -4.55 -0.55
CA LEU A 76 -14.78 -3.59 -1.63
C LEU A 76 -15.40 -2.26 -1.17
N PRO A 77 -16.36 -2.25 -0.23
CA PRO A 77 -16.93 -1.00 0.30
C PRO A 77 -15.88 -0.14 1.00
N ALA A 78 -15.00 -0.78 1.77
CA ALA A 78 -13.87 -0.11 2.42
C ALA A 78 -12.95 0.52 1.37
N LEU A 79 -12.59 -0.24 0.33
CA LEU A 79 -11.73 0.26 -0.75
C LEU A 79 -12.37 1.42 -1.51
N SER A 80 -13.67 1.40 -1.77
CA SER A 80 -14.37 2.50 -2.45
C SER A 80 -14.28 3.82 -1.68
N ARG A 81 -13.98 3.79 -0.38
CA ARG A 81 -13.83 4.98 0.47
C ARG A 81 -12.36 5.33 0.72
N LEU A 82 -11.48 4.33 0.83
CA LEU A 82 -10.06 4.51 1.14
C LEU A 82 -9.20 4.77 -0.10
N VAL A 83 -9.64 4.29 -1.27
CA VAL A 83 -8.86 4.36 -2.52
C VAL A 83 -9.42 5.44 -3.45
N PRO A 84 -8.63 6.49 -3.77
CA PRO A 84 -9.12 7.55 -4.65
C PRO A 84 -9.36 7.04 -6.07
N GLY A 85 -10.51 7.43 -6.63
CA GLY A 85 -10.91 7.09 -8.00
C GLY A 85 -11.35 5.64 -8.18
N LEU A 86 -11.47 4.85 -7.10
CA LEU A 86 -12.11 3.55 -7.11
C LEU A 86 -13.57 3.73 -6.67
N PHE A 87 -14.50 3.25 -7.49
CA PHE A 87 -15.92 3.28 -7.22
C PHE A 87 -16.49 1.88 -7.36
N VAL A 88 -17.19 1.44 -6.32
CA VAL A 88 -17.91 0.17 -6.34
C VAL A 88 -19.39 0.51 -6.27
N THR A 89 -20.17 0.15 -7.29
CA THR A 89 -21.62 0.36 -7.23
C THR A 89 -22.28 -0.72 -6.37
N GLN A 90 -23.25 -0.30 -5.55
CA GLN A 90 -24.05 -1.15 -4.68
C GLN A 90 -25.49 -1.18 -5.21
N LYS A 91 -26.15 -2.34 -5.24
CA LYS A 91 -27.57 -2.40 -5.60
C LYS A 91 -28.32 -3.49 -4.81
N GLY A 92 -29.24 -3.08 -3.95
CA GLY A 92 -30.21 -3.95 -3.27
C GLY A 92 -29.99 -4.14 -1.76
N ILE A 93 -30.92 -4.87 -1.14
CA ILE A 93 -30.96 -5.18 0.31
C ILE A 93 -29.82 -6.15 0.72
N VAL A 94 -29.27 -6.91 -0.23
CA VAL A 94 -28.26 -7.96 0.00
C VAL A 94 -26.81 -7.48 -0.17
N GLY A 95 -26.56 -6.18 -0.36
CA GLY A 95 -25.20 -5.63 -0.33
C GLY A 95 -24.58 -5.36 -1.71
N PHE A 96 -23.26 -5.51 -1.78
CA PHE A 96 -22.44 -5.18 -2.94
C PHE A 96 -22.30 -6.44 -3.80
N GLY A 97 -23.18 -6.72 -4.76
CA GLY A 97 -23.08 -7.91 -5.62
C GLY A 97 -22.87 -7.54 -7.08
N VAL A 98 -21.95 -8.18 -7.81
CA VAL A 98 -21.62 -7.90 -9.23
C VAL A 98 -22.10 -9.00 -10.21
N ALA A 99 -23.34 -9.46 -10.03
CA ALA A 99 -23.96 -10.49 -10.88
C ALA A 99 -24.67 -9.93 -12.14
N GLU A 100 -24.52 -10.57 -13.30
CA GLU A 100 -25.20 -10.12 -14.54
C GLU A 100 -26.70 -9.91 -14.31
N GLY A 101 -27.21 -8.71 -14.67
CA GLY A 101 -28.61 -8.32 -14.50
C GLY A 101 -28.96 -7.57 -13.21
N ALA A 102 -28.09 -7.61 -12.18
CA ALA A 102 -28.27 -6.86 -10.92
C ALA A 102 -26.95 -6.20 -10.42
N ALA A 103 -25.87 -6.35 -11.17
CA ALA A 103 -24.47 -6.14 -10.80
C ALA A 103 -24.10 -4.70 -10.41
N GLY A 104 -23.68 -4.53 -9.17
CA GLY A 104 -22.56 -3.68 -8.82
C GLY A 104 -21.38 -3.84 -9.80
N ASN A 105 -20.60 -2.80 -10.02
CA ASN A 105 -19.47 -2.76 -10.93
C ASN A 105 -18.33 -2.04 -10.23
N ILE A 106 -17.12 -2.56 -10.40
CA ILE A 106 -15.90 -1.91 -9.93
C ILE A 106 -15.38 -1.02 -11.06
N ASN A 107 -15.26 0.28 -10.79
CA ASN A 107 -14.75 1.26 -11.74
C ASN A 107 -13.54 1.97 -11.15
N ILE A 108 -12.45 2.04 -11.91
CA ILE A 108 -11.28 2.82 -11.55
C ILE A 108 -11.15 3.96 -12.57
N ARG A 109 -11.24 5.22 -12.09
CA ARG A 109 -11.21 6.43 -12.91
C ARG A 109 -12.22 6.39 -14.08
N GLY A 110 -13.41 5.81 -13.83
CA GLY A 110 -14.48 5.67 -14.83
C GLY A 110 -14.33 4.47 -15.78
N VAL A 111 -13.26 3.69 -15.65
CA VAL A 111 -13.02 2.49 -16.45
C VAL A 111 -13.32 1.25 -15.61
N GLY A 112 -14.31 0.46 -16.04
CA GLY A 112 -14.74 -0.75 -15.33
C GLY A 112 -15.84 -1.54 -16.03
N GLN A 113 -16.62 -0.87 -16.89
CA GLN A 113 -17.62 -1.52 -17.75
C GLN A 113 -17.02 -2.68 -18.56
N GLY A 114 -17.67 -3.84 -18.52
CA GLY A 114 -17.21 -5.02 -19.27
C GLY A 114 -15.93 -5.62 -18.70
N ASN A 115 -15.82 -5.67 -17.36
CA ASN A 115 -14.83 -6.44 -16.61
C ASN A 115 -13.40 -5.98 -16.86
N LYS A 116 -13.23 -4.65 -16.83
CA LYS A 116 -11.94 -3.99 -17.10
C LYS A 116 -11.10 -3.78 -15.85
N VAL A 117 -11.61 -4.14 -14.68
CA VAL A 117 -10.85 -4.17 -13.43
C VAL A 117 -10.71 -5.62 -13.00
N LEU A 118 -9.48 -6.12 -12.98
CA LEU A 118 -9.19 -7.50 -12.61
C LEU A 118 -9.06 -7.63 -11.10
N MET A 119 -9.68 -8.67 -10.54
CA MET A 119 -9.46 -9.07 -9.14
C MET A 119 -8.45 -10.21 -9.08
N LEU A 120 -7.50 -10.07 -8.17
CA LEU A 120 -6.42 -10.99 -7.89
C LEU A 120 -6.52 -11.39 -6.42
N LEU A 121 -6.19 -12.63 -6.12
CA LEU A 121 -5.95 -13.11 -4.77
C LEU A 121 -4.51 -13.60 -4.73
N ASP A 122 -3.67 -13.00 -3.89
CA ASP A 122 -2.24 -13.34 -3.80
C ASP A 122 -1.51 -13.35 -5.16
N GLY A 123 -1.92 -12.45 -6.07
CA GLY A 123 -1.36 -12.34 -7.42
C GLY A 123 -1.97 -13.30 -8.45
N GLN A 124 -2.89 -14.18 -8.05
CA GLN A 124 -3.60 -15.09 -8.95
C GLN A 124 -4.92 -14.47 -9.47
N PRO A 125 -5.12 -14.36 -10.79
CA PRO A 125 -6.37 -13.91 -11.39
C PRO A 125 -7.55 -14.78 -10.98
N GLN A 126 -8.60 -14.14 -10.47
CA GLN A 126 -9.82 -14.84 -10.12
C GLN A 126 -10.68 -15.03 -11.37
N TRP A 127 -11.00 -16.28 -11.69
CA TRP A 127 -11.81 -16.65 -12.87
C TRP A 127 -13.16 -15.93 -12.90
N ALA A 128 -13.79 -15.78 -11.73
CA ALA A 128 -15.03 -15.06 -11.60
C ALA A 128 -14.86 -13.58 -12.03
N GLY A 129 -13.77 -12.91 -11.60
CA GLY A 129 -13.42 -11.56 -12.03
C GLY A 129 -13.09 -11.45 -13.53
N VAL A 130 -12.50 -12.49 -14.13
CA VAL A 130 -12.24 -12.59 -15.59
C VAL A 130 -13.53 -12.64 -16.39
N PHE A 131 -14.56 -13.33 -15.90
CA PHE A 131 -15.87 -13.43 -16.56
C PHE A 131 -16.86 -12.33 -16.14
N GLY A 132 -16.45 -11.40 -15.28
CA GLY A 132 -17.29 -10.28 -14.84
C GLY A 132 -18.18 -10.49 -13.67
N HIS A 133 -17.97 -11.61 -13.00
CA HIS A 133 -18.51 -11.90 -11.71
C HIS A 133 -17.36 -11.76 -10.72
N SER A 134 -16.87 -10.54 -10.45
CA SER A 134 -16.07 -10.39 -9.22
C SER A 134 -16.89 -11.00 -8.06
N ILE A 135 -16.28 -11.65 -7.07
CA ILE A 135 -17.09 -12.11 -5.93
C ILE A 135 -16.84 -11.15 -4.77
N PRO A 136 -17.52 -9.99 -4.78
CA PRO A 136 -17.32 -8.90 -3.82
C PRO A 136 -17.61 -9.31 -2.38
N ASP A 137 -18.48 -10.30 -2.19
CA ASP A 137 -18.88 -10.83 -0.87
C ASP A 137 -17.97 -11.96 -0.37
N LEU A 138 -17.04 -12.47 -1.20
CA LEU A 138 -16.23 -13.63 -0.83
C LEU A 138 -15.03 -13.29 0.06
N TYR A 139 -14.68 -12.00 0.17
CA TYR A 139 -13.52 -11.56 0.94
C TYR A 139 -13.98 -10.77 2.17
N PRO A 140 -14.16 -11.45 3.32
CA PRO A 140 -14.39 -10.81 4.60
C PRO A 140 -13.23 -9.86 4.91
N SER A 141 -13.55 -8.68 5.44
CA SER A 141 -12.53 -7.74 5.90
C SER A 141 -11.58 -8.34 6.95
N ALA A 142 -12.06 -9.29 7.75
CA ALA A 142 -11.29 -9.94 8.81
C ALA A 142 -10.17 -10.88 8.31
N ASP A 143 -10.27 -11.38 7.08
CA ASP A 143 -9.32 -12.37 6.54
C ASP A 143 -8.26 -11.72 5.63
N VAL A 144 -8.24 -10.39 5.54
CA VAL A 144 -7.40 -9.65 4.60
C VAL A 144 -6.29 -8.90 5.32
N GLU A 145 -5.04 -9.27 4.99
CA GLU A 145 -3.84 -8.61 5.52
C GLU A 145 -3.59 -7.27 4.82
N ARG A 146 -3.70 -7.24 3.49
CA ARG A 146 -3.30 -6.09 2.69
C ARG A 146 -4.01 -6.11 1.34
N VAL A 147 -4.47 -4.95 0.88
CA VAL A 147 -5.02 -4.79 -0.47
C VAL A 147 -4.20 -3.80 -1.27
N GLU A 148 -3.77 -4.23 -2.46
CA GLU A 148 -3.10 -3.40 -3.44
C GLU A 148 -4.07 -3.05 -4.57
N VAL A 149 -4.26 -1.76 -4.82
CA VAL A 149 -5.06 -1.27 -5.94
C VAL A 149 -4.16 -0.58 -6.94
N LEU A 150 -4.01 -1.20 -8.11
CA LEU A 150 -3.33 -0.66 -9.26
C LEU A 150 -4.32 0.14 -10.08
N ARG A 151 -4.12 1.45 -10.16
CA ARG A 151 -4.97 2.33 -10.94
C ARG A 151 -4.35 2.66 -12.29
N GLY A 152 -5.08 2.35 -13.34
CA GLY A 152 -4.66 2.53 -14.72
C GLY A 152 -4.34 1.19 -15.40
N PRO A 153 -3.89 1.24 -16.66
CA PRO A 153 -3.78 0.03 -17.49
C PRO A 153 -2.74 -0.96 -16.94
N ALA A 154 -3.22 -2.06 -16.36
CA ALA A 154 -2.40 -3.20 -15.94
C ALA A 154 -2.40 -4.35 -16.97
N SER A 155 -2.92 -4.07 -18.18
CA SER A 155 -3.09 -5.06 -19.24
C SER A 155 -1.78 -5.69 -19.74
N LEU A 156 -0.64 -5.03 -19.55
CA LEU A 156 0.67 -5.56 -19.90
C LEU A 156 1.02 -6.83 -19.10
N ILE A 157 0.53 -6.93 -17.86
CA ILE A 157 0.88 -8.03 -16.94
C ILE A 157 -0.23 -9.08 -16.92
N TYR A 158 -1.49 -8.63 -16.96
CA TYR A 158 -2.67 -9.45 -16.71
C TYR A 158 -3.64 -9.57 -17.90
N GLY A 159 -3.37 -8.91 -19.02
CA GLY A 159 -4.20 -8.98 -20.23
C GLY A 159 -5.39 -8.01 -20.25
N SER A 160 -6.31 -8.23 -21.20
CA SER A 160 -7.40 -7.29 -21.53
C SER A 160 -8.38 -6.98 -20.39
N ASN A 161 -8.45 -7.83 -19.36
CA ASN A 161 -9.35 -7.69 -18.21
C ASN A 161 -8.85 -6.71 -17.14
N ALA A 162 -7.62 -6.19 -17.29
CA ALA A 162 -7.01 -5.26 -16.33
C ALA A 162 -6.79 -3.85 -16.92
N MET A 163 -7.64 -3.44 -17.87
CA MET A 163 -7.52 -2.18 -18.62
C MET A 163 -7.75 -0.92 -17.75
N GLY A 164 -8.69 -0.98 -16.81
CA GLY A 164 -8.92 0.07 -15.80
C GLY A 164 -8.01 -0.07 -14.59
N GLY A 165 -7.56 -1.29 -14.30
CA GLY A 165 -6.67 -1.58 -13.18
C GLY A 165 -6.74 -3.03 -12.72
N ALA A 166 -6.06 -3.27 -11.60
CA ALA A 166 -6.12 -4.53 -10.89
C ALA A 166 -6.23 -4.29 -9.38
N ILE A 167 -6.97 -5.14 -8.70
CA ILE A 167 -7.08 -5.16 -7.23
C ILE A 167 -6.54 -6.50 -6.78
N ASN A 168 -5.48 -6.47 -5.98
CA ASN A 168 -4.91 -7.66 -5.37
C ASN A 168 -5.25 -7.65 -3.89
N VAL A 169 -6.01 -8.65 -3.47
CA VAL A 169 -6.30 -8.97 -2.07
C VAL A 169 -5.30 -10.01 -1.61
#